data_AF-A0A2I1I2G4-F1
#
_entry.id   AF-A0A2I1I2G4-F1
#
_cell.length_a   1.000
_cell.length_b   1.000
_cell.length_c   1.000
_cell.angle_alpha   90.00
_cell.angle_beta   90.00
_cell.angle_gamma   90.00
#
_symmetry.space_group_name_H-M   'P 1'
#
loop_
_entity.id
_entity.type
_entity.pdbx_description
1 polymer ?
#
loop_
_entity_poly.entity_id
_entity_poly.type
_entity_poly.pdbx_seq_one_letter_code
_entity_poly.pdbx_strand_id
1 'polypeptide(L)'
;MGAGHSGFSLRRAVNRRRYFYALVAADPHQTVTHAVDYWVSKGAWGETNGMREQLAQHGWVGAEVIIGSDLRSLAFRPLLDAIPGVNLVPSTAPTSIKRTSQERTEILVAARSCSVGGRPASELWVCEARVVHDSRWATDAFMDMSLGELAGSLDRQGLLLEAPRFFHGGDLPKDHLFTMDGVLSMRRAAKKEYGRKPRRFSVN
;
A
#
# COMPACT_ATOMS: atom_id res chain seq x y z
N MET A 1 14.61 36.68 5.61
CA MET A 1 13.32 36.03 5.94
C MET A 1 12.71 35.53 4.63
N GLY A 2 12.89 34.25 4.32
CA GLY A 2 12.39 33.64 3.08
C GLY A 2 10.93 33.22 3.25
N ALA A 3 10.06 33.73 2.39
CA ALA A 3 8.64 33.40 2.39
C ALA A 3 8.45 31.90 2.13
N GLY A 4 7.74 31.22 3.02
CA GLY A 4 7.32 29.84 2.87
C GLY A 4 6.37 29.71 1.69
N HIS A 5 6.82 29.06 0.63
CA HIS A 5 5.93 28.57 -0.42
C HIS A 5 5.06 27.46 0.18
N SER A 6 3.83 27.81 0.56
CA SER A 6 2.76 26.87 0.84
C SER A 6 2.44 26.10 -0.45
N GLY A 7 3.15 24.98 -0.62
CA GLY A 7 3.24 24.23 -1.87
C GLY A 7 1.96 23.50 -2.23
N PHE A 8 1.00 24.21 -2.83
CA PHE A 8 0.00 23.59 -3.69
C PHE A 8 0.70 23.08 -4.95
N SER A 9 1.21 21.84 -4.89
CA SER A 9 1.77 21.18 -6.06
C SER A 9 0.61 20.63 -6.90
N LEU A 10 0.40 21.18 -8.10
CA LEU A 10 -0.58 20.65 -9.06
C LEU A 10 -0.38 19.14 -9.28
N ARG A 11 0.88 18.69 -9.23
CA ARG A 11 1.26 17.28 -9.36
C ARG A 11 0.77 16.42 -8.18
N ARG A 12 0.71 16.96 -6.95
CA ARG A 12 0.11 16.28 -5.78
C ARG A 12 -1.41 16.23 -5.89
N ALA A 13 -2.05 17.27 -6.41
CA ALA A 13 -3.51 17.27 -6.60
C ALA A 13 -3.96 16.19 -7.60
N VAL A 14 -3.11 15.86 -8.58
CA VAL A 14 -3.40 14.88 -9.64
C VAL A 14 -2.94 13.45 -9.27
N ASN A 15 -1.86 13.29 -8.48
CA ASN A 15 -1.39 11.99 -7.99
C ASN A 15 -1.22 11.99 -6.46
N ARG A 16 -2.30 11.61 -5.77
CA ARG A 16 -2.41 11.58 -4.29
C ARG A 16 -2.01 10.24 -3.67
N ARG A 17 -1.56 9.27 -4.46
CA ARG A 17 -1.17 7.95 -3.95
C ARG A 17 -0.16 8.12 -2.80
N ARG A 18 -0.42 7.48 -1.66
CA ARG A 18 0.47 7.52 -0.49
C ARG A 18 1.62 6.55 -0.67
N TYR A 19 2.82 7.04 -0.41
CA TYR A 19 4.05 6.27 -0.38
C TYR A 19 4.66 6.35 1.01
N PHE A 20 5.10 5.20 1.46
CA PHE A 20 5.94 4.99 2.63
C PHE A 20 7.28 4.46 2.17
N TYR A 21 8.34 5.05 2.70
CA TYR A 21 9.71 4.62 2.53
C TYR A 21 10.38 4.49 3.89
N ALA A 22 11.10 3.40 4.13
CA ALA A 22 11.92 3.23 5.32
C ALA A 22 13.23 2.50 5.00
N LEU A 23 14.27 2.79 5.79
CA LEU A 23 15.46 1.96 5.86
C LEU A 23 15.31 0.99 7.03
N VAL A 24 15.40 -0.30 6.74
CA VAL A 24 15.12 -1.38 7.68
C VAL A 24 16.39 -2.21 7.91
N ALA A 25 16.70 -2.48 9.17
CA ALA A 25 17.85 -3.25 9.65
C ALA A 25 17.66 -4.77 9.48
N ALA A 26 17.14 -5.20 8.33
CA ALA A 26 16.88 -6.60 8.00
C ALA A 26 17.13 -6.84 6.52
N ASP A 27 17.26 -8.11 6.10
CA ASP A 27 17.35 -8.43 4.68
C ASP A 27 16.00 -8.20 3.96
N PRO A 28 15.97 -8.12 2.61
CA PRO A 28 14.75 -7.77 1.89
C PRO A 28 13.60 -8.76 2.08
N HIS A 29 13.89 -10.05 2.26
CA HIS A 29 12.86 -11.06 2.50
C HIS A 29 12.24 -10.89 3.89
N GLN A 30 13.07 -10.75 4.92
CA GLN A 30 12.57 -10.46 6.27
C GLN A 30 11.78 -9.15 6.32
N THR A 31 12.30 -8.10 5.69
CA THR A 31 11.66 -6.78 5.61
C THR A 31 10.27 -6.86 4.97
N VAL A 32 10.14 -7.58 3.85
CA VAL A 32 8.85 -7.80 3.19
C VAL A 32 7.93 -8.63 4.08
N THR A 33 8.42 -9.68 4.73
CA THR A 33 7.62 -10.51 5.65
C THR A 33 7.01 -9.66 6.76
N HIS A 34 7.80 -8.84 7.46
CA HIS A 34 7.28 -7.95 8.51
C HIS A 34 6.18 -7.01 7.99
N ALA A 35 6.36 -6.44 6.80
CA ALA A 35 5.38 -5.54 6.21
C ALA A 35 4.12 -6.29 5.74
N VAL A 36 4.26 -7.47 5.12
CA VAL A 36 3.13 -8.30 4.69
C VAL A 36 2.35 -8.83 5.90
N ASP A 37 3.02 -9.31 6.94
CA ASP A 37 2.37 -9.77 8.19
C ASP A 37 1.58 -8.65 8.86
N TYR A 38 2.11 -7.41 8.83
CA TYR A 38 1.34 -6.25 9.24
C TYR A 38 0.05 -6.09 8.42
N TRP A 39 0.11 -6.17 7.09
CA TRP A 39 -1.09 -6.06 6.26
C TRP A 39 -2.06 -7.24 6.44
N VAL A 40 -1.56 -8.45 6.68
CA VAL A 40 -2.36 -9.62 7.07
C VAL A 40 -3.10 -9.35 8.37
N SER A 41 -2.44 -8.78 9.38
CA SER A 41 -3.08 -8.39 10.64
C SER A 41 -4.18 -7.32 10.46
N LYS A 42 -4.11 -6.54 9.38
CA LYS A 42 -5.12 -5.55 8.97
C LYS A 42 -6.20 -6.12 8.05
N GLY A 43 -6.20 -7.43 7.82
CA GLY A 43 -7.22 -8.13 7.05
C GLY A 43 -6.88 -8.32 5.56
N ALA A 44 -5.61 -8.31 5.20
CA ALA A 44 -5.19 -8.81 3.91
C ALA A 44 -5.39 -10.33 3.82
N TRP A 45 -5.93 -10.81 2.69
CA TRP A 45 -6.32 -12.21 2.51
C TRP A 45 -5.58 -12.90 1.35
N GLY A 46 -4.78 -12.16 0.60
CA GLY A 46 -4.02 -12.71 -0.51
C GLY A 46 -3.24 -11.65 -1.26
N GLU A 47 -2.75 -12.04 -2.44
CA GLU A 47 -1.87 -11.24 -3.27
C GLU A 47 -2.27 -11.32 -4.74
N THR A 48 -1.95 -10.26 -5.48
CA THR A 48 -2.06 -10.27 -6.94
C THR A 48 -1.05 -11.27 -7.51
N ASN A 49 -1.56 -12.29 -8.19
CA ASN A 49 -0.74 -13.35 -8.77
C ASN A 49 0.25 -12.79 -9.79
N GLY A 50 1.48 -13.30 -9.79
CA GLY A 50 2.56 -12.86 -10.68
C GLY A 50 3.29 -11.59 -10.25
N MET A 51 2.76 -10.80 -9.30
CA MET A 51 3.42 -9.53 -8.92
C MET A 51 4.74 -9.73 -8.19
N ARG A 52 4.89 -10.82 -7.41
CA ARG A 52 6.17 -11.16 -6.77
C ARG A 52 7.25 -11.39 -7.82
N GLU A 53 6.90 -12.13 -8.86
CA GLU A 53 7.78 -12.50 -9.96
C GLU A 53 8.16 -11.28 -10.80
N GLN A 54 7.20 -10.38 -11.08
CA GLN A 54 7.48 -9.13 -11.78
C GLN A 54 8.40 -8.20 -10.97
N LEU A 55 8.22 -8.11 -9.66
CA LEU A 55 9.13 -7.35 -8.79
C LEU A 55 10.54 -7.94 -8.81
N ALA A 56 10.66 -9.27 -8.74
CA ALA A 56 11.95 -9.97 -8.77
C ALA A 56 12.71 -9.73 -10.07
N GLN A 57 12.02 -9.67 -11.23
CA GLN A 57 12.62 -9.32 -12.52
C GLN A 57 13.26 -7.92 -12.53
N HIS A 58 12.83 -7.03 -11.64
CA HIS A 58 13.39 -5.69 -11.46
C HIS A 58 14.32 -5.56 -10.25
N GLY A 59 14.74 -6.67 -9.64
CA GLY A 59 15.65 -6.69 -8.49
C GLY A 59 14.99 -6.34 -7.16
N TRP A 60 13.66 -6.48 -7.06
CA TRP A 60 12.90 -6.25 -5.84
C TRP A 60 12.38 -7.56 -5.25
N VAL A 61 12.44 -7.70 -3.94
CA VAL A 61 11.68 -8.71 -3.21
C VAL A 61 10.37 -8.06 -2.79
N GLY A 62 9.21 -8.69 -2.99
CA GLY A 62 7.97 -8.05 -2.60
C GLY A 62 6.73 -8.76 -3.11
N ALA A 63 5.58 -8.16 -2.82
CA ALA A 63 4.27 -8.60 -3.27
C ALA A 63 3.30 -7.43 -3.40
N GLU A 64 2.23 -7.65 -4.15
CA GLU A 64 1.06 -6.77 -4.10
C GLU A 64 -0.04 -7.46 -3.32
N VAL A 65 -0.24 -7.02 -2.09
CA VAL A 65 -1.17 -7.58 -1.12
C VAL A 65 -2.58 -7.02 -1.36
N ILE A 66 -3.61 -7.82 -1.10
CA ILE A 66 -5.01 -7.48 -1.35
C ILE A 66 -5.79 -7.42 -0.04
N ILE A 67 -6.54 -6.33 0.16
CA ILE A 67 -7.36 -6.05 1.34
C ILE A 67 -8.85 -5.93 0.92
N GLY A 68 -9.81 -6.36 1.77
CA GLY A 68 -11.30 -6.22 1.64
C GLY A 68 -12.08 -7.57 1.61
N SER A 69 -13.37 -7.75 1.98
CA SER A 69 -14.42 -6.94 2.62
C SER A 69 -15.22 -7.78 3.67
N ASP A 70 -14.76 -7.82 4.91
CA ASP A 70 -15.64 -8.08 6.07
C ASP A 70 -15.18 -7.25 7.28
N LEU A 71 -13.86 -7.11 7.45
CA LEU A 71 -13.31 -6.25 8.51
C LEU A 71 -13.37 -4.75 8.21
N ARG A 72 -13.43 -4.29 6.95
CA ARG A 72 -13.46 -2.85 6.66
C ARG A 72 -14.78 -2.16 7.04
N SER A 73 -15.91 -2.86 6.97
CA SER A 73 -17.18 -2.32 7.46
C SER A 73 -17.33 -2.46 8.98
N LEU A 74 -16.56 -3.34 9.64
CA LEU A 74 -16.69 -3.58 11.08
C LEU A 74 -15.66 -2.82 11.91
N ALA A 75 -14.40 -2.74 11.46
CA ALA A 75 -13.33 -2.04 12.16
C ALA A 75 -13.42 -0.50 12.05
N PHE A 76 -14.13 0.02 11.03
CA PHE A 76 -14.22 1.46 10.75
C PHE A 76 -15.58 2.08 11.06
N ARG A 77 -16.55 1.31 11.60
CA ARG A 77 -17.82 1.88 12.10
C ARG A 77 -17.61 3.05 13.07
N PRO A 78 -16.70 2.97 14.06
CA PRO A 78 -16.47 4.09 14.96
C PRO A 78 -15.86 5.34 14.28
N LEU A 79 -15.10 5.16 13.19
CA LEU A 79 -14.43 6.26 12.48
C LEU A 79 -15.36 6.98 11.50
N LEU A 80 -16.23 6.23 10.82
CA LEU A 80 -17.23 6.78 9.91
C LEU A 80 -18.32 7.54 10.67
N ASP A 81 -18.65 7.12 11.89
CA ASP A 81 -19.60 7.80 12.78
C ASP A 81 -19.07 9.17 13.28
N ALA A 82 -17.75 9.39 13.26
CA ALA A 82 -17.12 10.64 13.69
C ALA A 82 -17.08 11.73 12.62
N ILE A 83 -17.52 11.45 11.38
CA ILE A 83 -17.55 12.40 10.27
C ILE A 83 -18.99 12.92 10.08
N PRO A 84 -19.26 14.21 10.39
CA PRO A 84 -20.59 14.77 10.22
C PRO A 84 -21.02 14.72 8.75
N GLY A 85 -22.11 14.03 8.44
CA GLY A 85 -22.72 13.98 7.10
C GLY A 85 -22.63 12.65 6.34
N VAL A 86 -21.96 11.62 6.88
CA VAL A 86 -21.96 10.26 6.29
C VAL A 86 -23.19 9.49 6.78
N ASN A 87 -24.36 9.75 6.18
CA ASN A 87 -25.52 8.88 6.37
C ASN A 87 -25.36 7.62 5.52
N LEU A 88 -25.00 6.50 6.15
CA LEU A 88 -25.02 5.17 5.52
C LEU A 88 -26.47 4.74 5.29
N VAL A 89 -27.06 5.16 4.16
CA VAL A 89 -28.34 4.62 3.71
C VAL A 89 -28.12 3.16 3.27
N PRO A 90 -28.84 2.17 3.82
CA PRO A 90 -28.74 0.79 3.38
C PRO A 90 -29.28 0.72 1.95
N SER A 91 -28.41 0.63 0.95
CA SER A 91 -28.85 0.55 -0.44
C SER A 91 -29.46 -0.83 -0.73
N THR A 92 -30.73 -0.83 -1.14
CA THR A 92 -31.63 -1.96 -1.42
C THR A 92 -31.36 -2.70 -2.73
N ALA A 93 -30.21 -2.47 -3.38
CA ALA A 93 -29.85 -3.15 -4.61
C ALA A 93 -29.51 -4.64 -4.40
N PRO A 94 -29.88 -5.54 -5.32
CA PRO A 94 -29.69 -6.98 -5.21
C PRO A 94 -28.22 -7.36 -4.98
N THR A 95 -28.02 -8.25 -4.01
CA THR A 95 -26.75 -8.62 -3.36
C THR A 95 -25.68 -9.19 -4.30
N SER A 96 -26.07 -9.65 -5.49
CA SER A 96 -25.16 -10.30 -6.45
C SER A 96 -24.35 -9.30 -7.29
N ILE A 97 -24.90 -8.12 -7.60
CA ILE A 97 -24.25 -7.10 -8.44
C ILE A 97 -23.31 -6.21 -7.60
N LYS A 98 -23.55 -6.11 -6.28
CA LYS A 98 -22.64 -5.43 -5.34
C LYS A 98 -21.40 -6.24 -4.97
N ARG A 99 -21.44 -7.57 -5.06
CA ARG A 99 -20.31 -8.44 -4.71
C ARG A 99 -19.11 -8.30 -5.65
N THR A 100 -19.33 -7.92 -6.90
CA THR A 100 -18.25 -7.77 -7.89
C THR A 100 -17.50 -6.44 -7.78
N SER A 101 -18.06 -5.44 -7.07
CA SER A 101 -17.49 -4.11 -6.89
C SER A 101 -17.20 -3.77 -5.42
N GLN A 102 -17.20 -4.76 -4.52
CA GLN A 102 -16.74 -4.58 -3.13
C GLN A 102 -15.26 -4.20 -3.15
N GLU A 103 -14.93 -3.02 -2.60
CA GLU A 103 -13.72 -2.24 -2.86
C GLU A 103 -12.42 -2.96 -2.47
N ARG A 104 -11.94 -3.88 -3.32
CA ARG A 104 -10.60 -4.48 -3.23
C ARG A 104 -9.54 -3.38 -3.26
N THR A 105 -8.73 -3.25 -2.21
CA THR A 105 -7.57 -2.34 -2.19
C THR A 105 -6.32 -3.18 -2.31
N GLU A 106 -5.51 -2.92 -3.34
CA GLU A 106 -4.20 -3.53 -3.47
C GLU A 106 -3.13 -2.61 -2.86
N ILE A 107 -2.26 -3.17 -2.04
CA ILE A 107 -1.11 -2.50 -1.44
C ILE A 107 0.16 -3.14 -1.97
N LEU A 108 1.01 -2.35 -2.62
CA LEU A 108 2.33 -2.83 -3.03
C LEU A 108 3.28 -2.74 -1.84
N VAL A 109 3.97 -3.84 -1.55
CA VAL A 109 5.05 -3.94 -0.57
C VAL A 109 6.27 -4.47 -1.31
N ALA A 110 7.37 -3.73 -1.28
CA ALA A 110 8.61 -4.16 -1.92
C ALA A 110 9.81 -3.70 -1.11
N ALA A 111 10.81 -4.56 -1.04
CA ALA A 111 12.10 -4.24 -0.47
C ALA A 111 13.24 -4.60 -1.42
N ARG A 112 14.33 -3.85 -1.33
CA ARG A 112 15.57 -4.12 -2.04
C ARG A 112 16.74 -3.96 -1.08
N SER A 113 17.80 -4.74 -1.28
CA SER A 113 18.99 -4.64 -0.45
C SER A 113 19.67 -3.30 -0.66
N CYS A 114 20.15 -2.72 0.42
CA CYS A 114 20.97 -1.52 0.41
C CYS A 114 22.03 -1.61 1.52
N SER A 115 22.88 -0.59 1.63
CA SER A 115 23.81 -0.48 2.74
C SER A 115 23.73 0.90 3.38
N VAL A 116 23.67 0.93 4.70
CA VAL A 116 23.61 2.16 5.51
C VAL A 116 24.77 2.12 6.49
N GLY A 117 25.68 3.10 6.38
CA GLY A 117 26.88 3.14 7.22
C GLY A 117 27.77 1.89 7.10
N GLY A 118 27.80 1.25 5.93
CA GLY A 118 28.57 0.02 5.69
C GLY A 118 27.94 -1.26 6.26
N ARG A 119 26.72 -1.18 6.83
CA ARG A 119 25.97 -2.33 7.33
C ARG A 119 24.91 -2.77 6.30
N PRO A 120 24.61 -4.08 6.19
CA PRO A 120 23.49 -4.56 5.38
C PRO A 120 22.16 -3.99 5.89
N ALA A 121 21.32 -3.53 4.97
CA ALA A 121 19.99 -3.02 5.26
C ALA A 121 19.07 -3.26 4.05
N SER A 122 17.80 -2.90 4.20
CA SER A 122 16.84 -2.92 3.11
C SER A 122 16.12 -1.58 2.99
N GLU A 123 15.96 -1.12 1.76
CA GLU A 123 14.96 -0.09 1.48
C GLU A 123 13.59 -0.75 1.38
N LEU A 124 12.66 -0.34 2.22
CA LEU A 124 11.27 -0.78 2.21
C LEU A 124 10.39 0.30 1.59
N TRP A 125 9.58 -0.11 0.63
CA TRP A 125 8.61 0.72 -0.07
C TRP A 125 7.21 0.12 0.08
N VAL A 126 6.26 0.95 0.51
CA VAL A 126 4.84 0.57 0.62
C VAL A 126 3.97 1.64 0.01
N CYS A 127 3.05 1.27 -0.89
CA CYS A 127 2.15 2.25 -1.51
C CYS A 127 0.84 1.63 -2.02
N GLU A 128 -0.24 2.39 -1.94
CA GLU A 128 -1.56 1.95 -2.41
C GLU A 128 -1.57 1.77 -3.94
N ALA A 129 -1.69 0.55 -4.44
CA ALA A 129 -1.60 0.28 -5.88
C ALA A 129 -2.92 0.45 -6.64
N ARG A 130 -4.01 0.86 -5.99
CA ARG A 130 -5.30 1.02 -6.65
C ARG A 130 -5.30 2.23 -7.60
N VAL A 131 -5.98 2.07 -8.74
CA VAL A 131 -5.97 3.03 -9.86
C VAL A 131 -7.24 3.88 -9.91
N VAL A 132 -8.32 3.46 -9.24
CA VAL A 132 -9.61 4.16 -9.26
C VAL A 132 -10.06 4.46 -7.84
N HIS A 133 -10.02 5.75 -7.47
CA HIS A 133 -10.55 6.29 -6.23
C HIS A 133 -12.02 6.65 -6.42
N ASP A 134 -12.95 5.75 -6.07
CA ASP A 134 -14.38 6.12 -5.99
C ASP A 134 -14.70 6.80 -4.63
N SER A 135 -13.87 6.59 -3.61
CA SER A 135 -13.99 7.19 -2.27
C SER A 135 -12.73 7.98 -1.89
N ARG A 136 -12.66 9.23 -2.37
CA ARG A 136 -11.49 10.15 -2.32
C ARG A 136 -10.92 10.49 -0.93
N TRP A 137 -11.58 10.16 0.19
CA TRP A 137 -11.19 10.62 1.53
C TRP A 137 -10.98 9.48 2.55
N ALA A 138 -11.79 8.42 2.51
CA ALA A 138 -11.69 7.31 3.45
C ALA A 138 -10.38 6.50 3.26
N THR A 139 -9.96 6.31 2.01
CA THR A 139 -8.74 5.57 1.68
C THR A 139 -7.47 6.31 2.09
N ASP A 140 -7.44 7.64 1.94
CA ASP A 140 -6.30 8.49 2.33
C ASP A 140 -6.04 8.42 3.84
N ALA A 141 -7.10 8.58 4.66
CA ALA A 141 -6.99 8.51 6.12
C ALA A 141 -6.61 7.10 6.60
N PHE A 142 -7.16 6.07 5.98
CA PHE A 142 -6.77 4.68 6.23
C PHE A 142 -5.28 4.46 5.95
N MET A 143 -4.80 4.86 4.77
CA MET A 143 -3.40 4.69 4.39
C MET A 143 -2.47 5.47 5.31
N ASP A 144 -2.78 6.73 5.64
CA ASP A 144 -1.96 7.53 6.54
C ASP A 144 -1.85 6.88 7.93
N MET A 145 -2.97 6.39 8.48
CA MET A 145 -2.99 5.68 9.76
C MET A 145 -2.22 4.36 9.70
N SER A 146 -2.50 3.52 8.70
CA SER A 146 -1.89 2.20 8.58
C SER A 146 -0.38 2.28 8.33
N LEU A 147 0.07 3.22 7.51
CA LEU A 147 1.50 3.43 7.31
C LEU A 147 2.18 3.95 8.59
N GLY A 148 1.50 4.80 9.37
CA GLY A 148 1.99 5.23 10.69
C GLY A 148 2.10 4.09 11.70
N GLU A 149 1.11 3.19 11.74
CA GLU A 149 1.17 1.99 12.60
C GLU A 149 2.23 0.98 12.14
N LEU A 150 2.42 0.81 10.82
CA LEU A 150 3.50 0.00 10.27
C LEU A 150 4.86 0.54 10.73
N ALA A 151 5.06 1.86 10.62
CA ALA A 151 6.25 2.53 11.14
C ALA A 151 6.44 2.23 12.63
N GLY A 152 5.42 2.45 13.46
CA GLY A 152 5.49 2.16 14.89
C GLY A 152 5.67 0.67 15.22
N SER A 153 5.25 -0.24 14.34
CA SER A 153 5.52 -1.68 14.47
C SER A 153 6.99 -2.01 14.22
N LEU A 154 7.57 -1.46 13.15
CA LEU A 154 8.98 -1.64 12.82
C LEU A 154 9.89 -0.99 13.87
N ASP A 155 9.50 0.19 14.37
CA ASP A 155 10.23 0.92 15.42
C ASP A 155 10.28 0.13 16.74
N ARG A 156 9.14 -0.40 17.19
CA ARG A 156 9.07 -1.23 18.41
C ARG A 156 9.90 -2.51 18.31
N GLN A 157 10.14 -3.00 17.11
CA GLN A 157 11.03 -4.15 16.85
C GLN A 157 12.51 -3.74 16.75
N GLY A 158 12.84 -2.44 16.84
CA GLY A 158 14.19 -1.92 16.69
C GLY A 158 14.72 -2.04 15.25
N LEU A 159 13.83 -2.15 14.27
CA LEU A 159 14.21 -2.41 12.87
C LEU A 159 14.41 -1.14 12.05
N LEU A 160 13.89 0.01 12.47
CA LEU A 160 14.05 1.26 11.73
C LEU A 160 15.44 1.86 11.95
N LEU A 161 16.15 2.12 10.86
CA LEU A 161 17.46 2.78 10.89
C LEU A 161 17.36 4.30 10.93
N GLU A 162 16.25 4.85 10.47
CA GLU A 162 15.94 6.28 10.48
C GLU A 162 14.43 6.51 10.51
N ALA A 163 14.02 7.76 10.69
CA ALA A 163 12.61 8.15 10.61
C ALA A 163 12.05 7.85 9.20
N PRO A 164 10.95 7.07 9.08
CA PRO A 164 10.36 6.77 7.78
C PRO A 164 9.84 8.02 7.08
N ARG A 165 9.86 7.99 5.75
CA ARG A 165 9.39 9.08 4.89
C ARG A 165 7.99 8.75 4.36
N PHE A 166 7.11 9.72 4.46
CA PHE A 166 5.74 9.67 3.95
C PHE A 166 5.57 10.76 2.90
N PHE A 167 5.09 10.42 1.72
CA PHE A 167 4.93 11.39 0.64
C PHE A 167 3.87 10.94 -0.38
N HIS A 168 3.49 11.86 -1.25
CA HIS A 168 2.52 11.61 -2.31
C HIS A 168 3.21 11.22 -3.62
N GLY A 169 2.53 10.47 -4.48
CA GLY A 169 3.06 10.05 -5.78
C GLY A 169 3.49 11.19 -6.69
N GLY A 170 2.97 12.41 -6.47
CA GLY A 170 3.44 13.61 -7.14
C GLY A 170 4.91 13.98 -6.83
N ASP A 171 5.46 13.50 -5.72
CA ASP A 171 6.86 13.73 -5.32
C ASP A 171 7.77 12.55 -5.72
N LEU A 172 7.23 11.48 -6.31
CA LEU A 172 8.01 10.33 -6.78
C LEU A 172 8.82 10.69 -8.05
N PRO A 173 10.09 10.23 -8.16
CA PRO A 173 10.86 10.34 -9.41
C PRO A 173 10.11 9.72 -10.60
N LYS A 174 10.20 10.35 -11.78
CA LYS A 174 9.40 9.96 -12.96
C LYS A 174 9.80 8.60 -13.53
N ASP A 175 11.04 8.21 -13.33
CA ASP A 175 11.68 6.97 -13.75
C ASP A 175 11.61 5.87 -12.69
N HIS A 176 10.99 6.15 -11.53
CA HIS A 176 10.86 5.15 -10.47
C HIS A 176 9.91 4.00 -10.89
N LEU A 177 10.29 2.77 -10.55
CA LEU A 177 9.51 1.57 -10.88
C LEU A 177 8.07 1.63 -10.34
N PHE A 178 7.89 2.21 -9.15
CA PHE A 178 6.59 2.29 -8.48
C PHE A 178 5.73 3.48 -8.92
N THR A 179 6.06 4.14 -10.02
CA THR A 179 5.12 5.03 -10.71
C THR A 179 3.85 4.28 -11.09
N MET A 180 2.76 5.02 -11.33
CA MET A 180 1.48 4.40 -11.69
C MET A 180 1.62 3.51 -12.95
N ASP A 181 2.33 4.02 -13.96
CA ASP A 181 2.58 3.31 -15.21
C ASP A 181 3.47 2.08 -15.02
N GLY A 182 4.50 2.16 -14.18
CA GLY A 182 5.35 1.02 -13.85
C GLY A 182 4.56 -0.11 -13.16
N VAL A 183 3.75 0.23 -12.15
CA VAL A 183 2.89 -0.75 -11.45
C VAL A 183 1.83 -1.34 -12.39
N LEU A 184 1.20 -0.52 -13.24
CA LEU A 184 0.25 -1.00 -14.24
C LEU A 184 0.89 -1.93 -15.27
N SER A 185 2.13 -1.64 -15.68
CA SER A 185 2.86 -2.46 -16.63
C SER A 185 3.20 -3.82 -16.02
N MET A 186 3.72 -3.85 -14.78
CA MET A 186 3.95 -5.10 -14.04
C MET A 186 2.66 -5.91 -13.89
N ARG A 187 1.54 -5.29 -13.52
CA ARG A 187 0.24 -5.98 -13.42
C ARG A 187 -0.21 -6.58 -14.74
N ARG A 188 -0.01 -5.88 -15.86
CA ARG A 188 -0.37 -6.38 -17.20
C ARG A 188 0.48 -7.60 -17.55
N ALA A 189 1.78 -7.54 -17.29
CA ALA A 189 2.70 -8.67 -17.50
C ALA A 189 2.36 -9.86 -16.59
N ALA A 190 2.19 -9.63 -15.28
CA ALA A 190 1.76 -10.62 -14.31
C ALA A 190 0.46 -11.32 -14.74
N LYS A 191 -0.54 -10.55 -15.15
CA LYS A 191 -1.82 -11.08 -15.65
C LYS A 191 -1.67 -11.91 -16.91
N LYS A 192 -0.79 -11.51 -17.83
CA LYS A 192 -0.54 -12.23 -19.09
C LYS A 192 0.09 -13.60 -18.82
N GLU A 193 1.02 -13.67 -17.86
CA GLU A 193 1.83 -14.86 -17.59
C GLU A 193 1.18 -15.79 -16.55
N TYR A 194 0.61 -15.25 -15.48
CA TYR A 194 0.11 -16.01 -14.33
C TYR A 194 -1.42 -15.98 -14.18
N GLY A 195 -2.11 -15.22 -15.03
CA GLY A 195 -3.57 -15.08 -14.99
C GLY A 195 -4.09 -14.12 -13.93
N ARG A 196 -5.43 -13.99 -13.86
CA ARG A 196 -6.10 -12.96 -13.03
C ARG A 196 -6.40 -13.40 -11.58
N LYS A 197 -6.40 -14.69 -11.29
CA LYS A 197 -6.87 -15.21 -10.00
C LYS A 197 -5.85 -14.86 -8.92
N PRO A 198 -6.25 -14.14 -7.84
CA PRO A 198 -5.37 -13.87 -6.71
C PRO A 198 -4.84 -15.15 -6.08
N ARG A 199 -3.62 -15.09 -5.55
CA ARG A 199 -3.08 -16.12 -4.66
C ARG A 199 -3.58 -15.80 -3.25
N ARG A 200 -4.35 -16.71 -2.64
CA ARG A 200 -4.80 -16.53 -1.25
C ARG A 200 -3.67 -16.85 -0.29
N PHE A 201 -3.61 -16.15 0.83
CA PHE A 201 -2.80 -16.59 1.95
C PHE A 201 -3.40 -17.89 2.51
N SER A 202 -2.54 -18.83 2.88
CA SER A 202 -3.00 -20.02 3.61
C SER A 202 -3.49 -19.59 4.98
N VAL A 203 -4.69 -20.02 5.35
CA VAL A 203 -5.17 -19.92 6.73
C VAL A 203 -4.50 -21.05 7.49
N ASN A 204 -3.56 -20.73 8.37
CA ASN A 204 -3.05 -21.67 9.38
C ASN A 204 -3.96 -21.65 10.60
#